data_AF-A0A0F9PNB2-F1
#
_entry.id   AF-A0A0F9PNB2-F1
#
_cell.length_a   1.000
_cell.length_b   1.000
_cell.length_c   1.000
_cell.angle_alpha   90.00
_cell.angle_beta   90.00
_cell.angle_gamma   90.00
#
_symmetry.space_group_name_H-M   'P 1'
#
loop_
_entity.id
_entity.type
_entity.pdbx_description
1 polymer ?
#
loop_
_entity_poly.entity_id
_entity_poly.type
_entity_poly.pdbx_seq_one_letter_code
_entity_poly.pdbx_strand_id
1 'polypeptide(L)'
;WSSWATGPPRAPTNTTMWPDFFAPAEASANLARYDGVRFGLRSGDGDLLDLYETTRSRGFGAEVKRRIMLGTFALSSGYYDAYYGRAQRVRTKIADDFRTAFERFDFLVTPTSPSVAFRLGERTDDPLAMYLSDYCTVPMPLAGIPAISIPAGLAAPPDGGVGELPVGFQIAGPAFSENGMLDVAHALEQAIGFDARPEMFDA
;
A
#
# COMPACT_ATOMS: atom_id res chain seq x y z
N TRP A 1 24.47 -3.07 14.47
CA TRP A 1 23.39 -4.08 14.42
C TRP A 1 22.77 -4.46 15.78
N SER A 2 23.44 -4.34 16.93
CA SER A 2 22.95 -4.88 18.22
C SER A 2 22.19 -3.91 19.15
N SER A 3 22.16 -2.59 18.89
CA SER A 3 21.60 -1.61 19.85
C SER A 3 20.14 -1.20 19.59
N TRP A 4 19.45 -1.81 18.63
CA TRP A 4 18.12 -1.35 18.14
C TRP A 4 17.00 -2.39 18.28
N ALA A 5 17.26 -3.55 18.91
CA ALA A 5 16.28 -4.61 19.07
C ALA A 5 15.31 -4.30 20.24
N THR A 6 14.34 -3.41 20.02
CA THR A 6 13.03 -3.62 20.66
C THR A 6 12.47 -4.93 20.11
N GLY A 7 11.94 -5.78 20.99
CA GLY A 7 11.64 -7.19 20.70
C GLY A 7 10.77 -7.44 19.46
N PRO A 8 10.69 -8.70 18.98
CA PRO A 8 10.05 -9.03 17.71
C PRO A 8 8.58 -8.56 17.70
N PRO A 9 8.10 -7.96 16.60
CA PRO A 9 6.69 -7.61 16.48
C PRO A 9 5.83 -8.87 16.60
N ARG A 10 4.75 -8.80 17.37
CA ARG A 10 3.82 -9.93 17.54
C ARG A 10 3.06 -10.17 16.23
N ALA A 11 2.81 -11.45 15.93
CA ALA A 11 1.99 -11.85 14.81
C ALA A 11 0.60 -11.21 14.91
N PRO A 12 0.12 -10.53 13.86
CA PRO A 12 -1.19 -9.93 13.90
C PRO A 12 -2.28 -11.00 14.01
N THR A 13 -3.29 -10.75 14.82
CA THR A 13 -4.44 -11.67 14.99
C THR A 13 -5.48 -11.48 13.87
N ASN A 14 -5.46 -10.37 13.15
CA ASN A 14 -6.43 -10.01 12.11
C ASN A 14 -5.91 -10.31 10.69
N THR A 15 -6.74 -10.96 9.86
CA THR A 15 -6.48 -11.27 8.44
C THR A 15 -6.09 -10.03 7.62
N THR A 16 -6.61 -8.85 7.98
CA THR A 16 -6.37 -7.57 7.28
C THR A 16 -4.92 -7.08 7.38
N MET A 17 -4.14 -7.50 8.38
CA MET A 17 -2.80 -6.96 8.64
C MET A 17 -1.67 -7.84 8.08
N TRP A 18 -2.00 -9.00 7.49
CA TRP A 18 -1.01 -9.87 6.85
C TRP A 18 -0.45 -9.36 5.51
N PRO A 19 -1.18 -8.57 4.70
CA PRO A 19 -0.62 -7.90 3.52
C PRO A 19 0.61 -7.03 3.82
N ASP A 20 0.66 -6.45 5.02
CA ASP A 20 1.78 -5.62 5.49
C ASP A 20 3.08 -6.42 5.70
N PHE A 21 3.06 -7.74 5.59
CA PHE A 21 4.26 -8.58 5.61
C PHE A 21 4.71 -9.03 4.21
N PHE A 22 3.79 -9.03 3.23
CA PHE A 22 4.10 -9.46 1.87
C PHE A 22 4.91 -8.39 1.13
N ALA A 23 4.39 -7.17 1.05
CA ALA A 23 5.05 -6.09 0.30
C ALA A 23 6.41 -5.70 0.91
N PRO A 24 6.59 -5.61 2.24
CA PRO A 24 7.91 -5.36 2.82
C PRO A 24 8.91 -6.51 2.62
N ALA A 25 8.47 -7.78 2.62
CA ALA A 25 9.33 -8.92 2.32
C ALA A 25 9.86 -8.88 0.89
N GLU A 26 9.02 -8.55 -0.09
CA GLU A 26 9.48 -8.36 -1.47
C GLU A 26 10.34 -7.10 -1.63
N ALA A 27 9.98 -6.02 -0.93
CA ALA A 27 10.76 -4.79 -0.94
C ALA A 27 12.17 -5.01 -0.36
N SER A 28 12.33 -5.77 0.71
CA SER A 28 13.66 -6.02 1.31
C SER A 28 14.60 -6.72 0.33
N ALA A 29 14.10 -7.70 -0.43
CA ALA A 29 14.85 -8.38 -1.48
C ALA A 29 15.10 -7.46 -2.69
N ASN A 30 14.06 -6.76 -3.17
CA ASN A 30 14.17 -5.89 -4.34
C ASN A 30 15.13 -4.71 -4.11
N LEU A 31 15.13 -4.13 -2.91
CA LEU A 31 15.99 -2.99 -2.56
C LEU A 31 17.41 -3.41 -2.15
N ALA A 32 17.72 -4.70 -2.05
CA ALA A 32 19.08 -5.18 -1.78
C ALA A 32 20.08 -4.75 -2.86
N ARG A 33 19.60 -4.50 -4.10
CA ARG A 33 20.43 -4.06 -5.24
C ARG A 33 21.03 -2.65 -5.09
N TYR A 34 20.51 -1.83 -4.17
CA TYR A 34 21.00 -0.47 -3.93
C TYR A 34 22.07 -0.53 -2.84
N ASP A 35 23.32 -0.59 -3.29
CA ASP A 35 24.48 -0.89 -2.45
C ASP A 35 25.68 0.04 -2.69
N GLY A 36 25.57 0.97 -3.65
CA GLY A 36 26.64 1.91 -4.01
C GLY A 36 27.80 1.32 -4.83
N VAL A 37 27.69 0.05 -5.25
CA VAL A 37 28.74 -0.62 -6.03
C VAL A 37 28.61 -0.29 -7.51
N ARG A 38 27.39 -0.42 -8.06
CA ARG A 38 27.14 -0.23 -9.51
C ARG A 38 26.65 1.17 -9.86
N PHE A 39 25.81 1.77 -9.02
CA PHE A 39 25.17 3.06 -9.28
C PHE A 39 24.61 3.68 -7.99
N GLY A 40 24.27 4.97 -8.08
CA GLY A 40 23.60 5.72 -7.02
C GLY A 40 24.56 6.32 -5.99
N LEU A 41 24.01 6.63 -4.81
CA LEU A 41 24.79 7.12 -3.69
C LEU A 41 25.83 6.07 -3.29
N ARG A 42 27.05 6.52 -3.01
CA ARG A 42 28.13 5.72 -2.47
C ARG A 42 28.78 6.49 -1.32
N SER A 43 28.79 5.90 -0.14
CA SER A 43 29.31 6.54 1.07
C SER A 43 29.91 5.48 1.99
N GLY A 44 31.00 5.83 2.67
CA GLY A 44 31.77 4.89 3.50
C GLY A 44 33.20 4.84 2.98
N ASP A 45 34.15 5.05 3.89
CA ASP A 45 35.58 5.14 3.58
C ASP A 45 36.34 3.92 4.14
N GLY A 46 35.63 3.00 4.80
CA GLY A 46 36.17 1.78 5.39
C GLY A 46 36.14 0.57 4.46
N ASP A 47 35.92 -0.60 5.05
CA ASP A 47 35.84 -1.87 4.32
C ASP A 47 34.53 -2.01 3.54
N LEU A 48 34.38 -3.14 2.84
CA LEU A 48 33.21 -3.42 2.02
C LEU A 48 31.91 -3.45 2.85
N LEU A 49 31.99 -3.83 4.13
CA LEU A 49 30.84 -3.86 5.02
C LEU A 49 30.42 -2.44 5.43
N ASP A 50 31.39 -1.60 5.79
CA ASP A 50 31.15 -0.17 6.07
C ASP A 50 30.55 0.54 4.85
N LEU A 51 31.07 0.26 3.66
CA LEU A 51 30.51 0.79 2.40
C LEU A 51 29.02 0.49 2.28
N TYR A 52 28.60 -0.76 2.50
CA TYR A 52 27.20 -1.16 2.39
C TYR A 52 26.33 -0.55 3.49
N GLU A 53 26.77 -0.61 4.74
CA GLU A 53 26.02 -0.12 5.89
C GLU A 53 25.83 1.40 5.82
N THR A 54 26.90 2.15 5.56
CA THR A 54 26.89 3.60 5.49
C THR A 54 26.11 4.10 4.28
N THR A 55 26.32 3.49 3.10
CA THR A 55 25.58 3.86 1.88
C THR A 55 24.09 3.67 2.06
N ARG A 56 23.64 2.50 2.51
CA ARG A 56 22.20 2.20 2.68
C ARG A 56 21.59 3.01 3.82
N SER A 57 22.33 3.23 4.89
CA SER A 57 21.87 4.03 6.02
C SER A 57 21.70 5.51 5.66
N ARG A 58 22.54 6.07 4.79
CA ARG A 58 22.39 7.46 4.34
C ARG A 58 21.40 7.60 3.18
N GLY A 59 21.33 6.60 2.31
CA GLY A 59 20.50 6.64 1.11
C GLY A 59 19.01 6.40 1.35
N PHE A 60 18.64 5.57 2.34
CA PHE A 60 17.23 5.27 2.60
C PHE A 60 16.61 6.16 3.66
N GLY A 61 15.40 6.66 3.37
CA GLY A 61 14.54 7.32 4.35
C GLY A 61 14.06 6.38 5.46
N ALA A 62 13.52 6.95 6.54
CA ALA A 62 13.10 6.19 7.72
C ALA A 62 12.04 5.12 7.41
N GLU A 63 11.07 5.43 6.54
CA GLU A 63 10.01 4.49 6.16
C GLU A 63 10.54 3.30 5.35
N VAL A 64 11.41 3.57 4.38
CA VAL A 64 12.03 2.52 3.56
C VAL A 64 12.85 1.57 4.44
N LYS A 65 13.62 2.11 5.40
CA LYS A 65 14.37 1.31 6.36
C LYS A 65 13.44 0.43 7.21
N ARG A 66 12.33 0.98 7.73
CA ARG A 66 11.34 0.18 8.49
C ARG A 66 10.82 -0.99 7.68
N ARG A 67 10.46 -0.78 6.41
CA ARG A 67 9.98 -1.85 5.52
C ARG A 67 11.06 -2.90 5.22
N ILE A 68 12.30 -2.50 4.96
CA ILE A 68 13.41 -3.44 4.76
C ILE A 68 13.62 -4.30 6.02
N MET A 69 13.58 -3.70 7.20
CA MET A 69 13.76 -4.42 8.47
C MET A 69 12.61 -5.41 8.72
N LEU A 70 11.36 -4.98 8.57
CA LEU A 70 10.18 -5.85 8.72
C LEU A 70 10.20 -7.01 7.71
N GLY A 71 10.53 -6.73 6.45
CA GLY A 71 10.61 -7.73 5.41
C GLY A 71 11.72 -8.75 5.65
N THR A 72 12.90 -8.30 6.05
CA THR A 72 14.03 -9.20 6.38
C THR A 72 13.70 -10.07 7.59
N PHE A 73 13.01 -9.52 8.59
CA PHE A 73 12.52 -10.29 9.74
C PHE A 73 11.50 -11.35 9.32
N ALA A 74 10.52 -10.98 8.49
CA ALA A 74 9.49 -11.89 7.99
C ALA A 74 10.07 -13.07 7.17
N LEU A 75 11.21 -12.87 6.53
CA LEU A 75 11.92 -13.89 5.74
C LEU A 75 12.94 -14.70 6.55
N SER A 76 13.23 -14.31 7.80
CA SER A 76 14.26 -14.96 8.61
C SER A 76 13.88 -16.39 9.02
N SER A 77 14.89 -17.26 9.17
CA SER A 77 14.72 -18.66 9.56
C SER A 77 14.05 -18.76 10.93
N GLY A 78 12.92 -19.47 11.00
CA GLY A 78 12.08 -19.60 12.20
C GLY A 78 10.82 -18.73 12.21
N TYR A 79 10.79 -17.66 11.40
CA TYR A 79 9.64 -16.76 11.28
C TYR A 79 8.96 -16.82 9.91
N TYR A 80 9.63 -17.38 8.89
CA TYR A 80 9.10 -17.53 7.53
C TYR A 80 7.69 -18.13 7.47
N ASP A 81 7.47 -19.32 8.03
CA ASP A 81 6.16 -19.99 7.95
C ASP A 81 5.06 -19.27 8.73
N ALA A 82 5.44 -18.63 9.84
CA ALA A 82 4.54 -17.91 10.72
C ALA A 82 4.04 -16.60 10.10
N TYR A 83 4.90 -15.92 9.34
CA TYR A 83 4.62 -14.63 8.73
C TYR A 83 4.41 -14.72 7.22
N TYR A 84 5.47 -14.94 6.46
CA TYR A 84 5.40 -14.95 5.00
C TYR A 84 4.56 -16.10 4.45
N GLY A 85 4.74 -17.32 4.95
CA GLY A 85 3.95 -18.48 4.54
C GLY A 85 2.46 -18.34 4.89
N ARG A 86 2.14 -17.68 6.01
CA ARG A 86 0.74 -17.38 6.36
C ARG A 86 0.16 -16.26 5.50
N ALA A 87 0.91 -15.20 5.21
CA ALA A 87 0.49 -14.12 4.32
C ALA A 87 0.17 -14.65 2.90
N GLN A 88 0.98 -15.57 2.36
CA GLN A 88 0.69 -16.23 1.07
C GLN A 88 -0.63 -17.00 1.07
N ARG A 89 -0.92 -17.76 2.15
CA ARG A 89 -2.21 -18.46 2.28
C ARG A 89 -3.40 -17.49 2.37
N VAL A 90 -3.23 -16.39 3.08
CA VAL A 90 -4.26 -15.32 3.15
C VAL A 90 -4.50 -14.71 1.77
N ARG A 91 -3.42 -14.44 1.00
CA ARG A 91 -3.53 -13.96 -0.37
C ARG A 91 -4.33 -14.91 -1.26
N THR A 92 -4.08 -16.22 -1.18
CA THR A 92 -4.88 -17.21 -1.92
C THR A 92 -6.35 -17.14 -1.56
N LYS A 93 -6.67 -17.05 -0.25
CA LYS A 93 -8.05 -16.94 0.20
C LYS A 93 -8.74 -15.68 -0.33
N ILE A 94 -8.05 -14.53 -0.31
CA ILE A 94 -8.58 -13.27 -0.86
C ILE A 94 -8.87 -13.43 -2.37
N ALA A 95 -7.95 -14.03 -3.12
CA ALA A 95 -8.15 -14.28 -4.55
C ALA A 95 -9.36 -15.21 -4.82
N ASP A 96 -9.54 -16.24 -3.99
CA ASP A 96 -10.69 -17.15 -4.08
C ASP A 96 -12.02 -16.46 -3.76
N ASP A 97 -12.04 -15.56 -2.76
CA ASP A 97 -13.23 -14.78 -2.40
C ASP A 97 -13.67 -13.89 -3.59
N PHE A 98 -12.72 -13.20 -4.24
CA PHE A 98 -13.02 -12.41 -5.45
C PHE A 98 -13.47 -13.29 -6.61
N ARG A 99 -12.79 -14.40 -6.88
CA ARG A 99 -13.17 -15.34 -7.94
C ARG A 99 -14.60 -15.83 -7.76
N THR A 100 -14.98 -16.18 -6.53
CA THR A 100 -16.34 -16.62 -6.18
C THR A 100 -17.36 -15.48 -6.37
N ALA A 101 -17.00 -14.25 -5.99
CA ALA A 101 -17.87 -13.10 -6.21
C ALA A 101 -18.12 -12.84 -7.71
N PHE A 102 -17.08 -12.98 -8.55
CA PHE A 102 -17.18 -12.79 -9.99
C PHE A 102 -17.95 -13.90 -10.72
N GLU A 103 -18.28 -15.02 -10.07
CA GLU A 103 -19.25 -16.00 -10.61
C GLU A 103 -20.68 -15.44 -10.64
N ARG A 104 -20.95 -14.39 -9.86
CA ARG A 104 -22.29 -13.83 -9.67
C ARG A 104 -22.42 -12.37 -10.09
N PHE A 105 -21.32 -11.64 -10.16
CA PHE A 105 -21.29 -10.20 -10.43
C PHE A 105 -20.20 -9.88 -11.44
N ASP A 106 -20.48 -8.99 -12.38
CA ASP A 106 -19.48 -8.57 -13.38
C ASP A 106 -18.41 -7.63 -12.77
N PHE A 107 -18.83 -6.77 -11.85
CA PHE A 107 -17.98 -5.81 -11.16
C PHE A 107 -18.34 -5.71 -9.68
N LEU A 108 -17.35 -5.38 -8.86
CA LEU A 108 -17.51 -5.09 -7.44
C LEU A 108 -17.17 -3.62 -7.20
N VAL A 109 -17.82 -3.02 -6.21
CA VAL A 109 -17.63 -1.60 -5.90
C VAL A 109 -17.33 -1.38 -4.43
N THR A 110 -16.45 -0.44 -4.15
CA THR A 110 -16.08 0.00 -2.79
C THR A 110 -15.77 1.50 -2.82
N PRO A 111 -15.78 2.22 -1.70
CA PRO A 111 -15.01 3.45 -1.59
C PRO A 111 -13.53 3.16 -1.92
N THR A 112 -12.83 4.10 -2.56
CA THR A 112 -11.38 3.93 -2.80
C THR A 112 -10.59 4.11 -1.51
N SER A 113 -11.03 5.02 -0.64
CA SER A 113 -10.42 5.29 0.66
C SER A 113 -11.51 5.28 1.73
N PRO A 114 -11.21 4.83 2.98
CA PRO A 114 -12.17 4.86 4.08
C PRO A 114 -12.49 6.28 4.58
N SER A 115 -11.64 7.26 4.27
CA SER A 115 -11.87 8.68 4.59
C SER A 115 -11.48 9.58 3.42
N VAL A 116 -11.92 10.83 3.45
CA VAL A 116 -11.32 11.89 2.62
C VAL A 116 -9.84 12.11 3.01
N ALA A 117 -9.13 12.88 2.20
CA ALA A 117 -7.72 13.19 2.45
C ALA A 117 -7.52 13.82 3.84
N PHE A 118 -6.56 13.28 4.59
CA PHE A 118 -6.13 13.79 5.88
C PHE A 118 -5.08 14.90 5.72
N ARG A 119 -4.86 15.69 6.76
CA ARG A 119 -3.93 16.82 6.72
C ARG A 119 -2.47 16.36 6.69
N LEU A 120 -1.60 17.22 6.17
CA LEU A 120 -0.15 16.98 6.22
C LEU A 120 0.31 16.83 7.68
N GLY A 121 1.06 15.76 7.96
CA GLY A 121 1.57 15.44 9.29
C GLY A 121 0.58 14.70 10.20
N GLU A 122 -0.69 14.53 9.82
CA GLU A 122 -1.70 13.93 10.70
C GLU A 122 -1.43 12.44 11.00
N ARG A 123 -0.84 11.72 10.05
CA ARG A 123 -0.57 10.27 10.16
C ARG A 123 0.92 9.91 10.08
N THR A 124 1.82 10.87 10.28
CA THR A 124 3.27 10.62 10.18
C THR A 124 3.84 9.88 11.38
N ASP A 125 3.20 10.02 12.55
CA ASP A 125 3.70 9.47 13.81
C ASP A 125 3.13 8.07 14.12
N ASP A 126 2.01 7.70 13.50
CA ASP A 126 1.41 6.36 13.59
C ASP A 126 1.40 5.66 12.21
N PRO A 127 2.40 4.79 11.94
CA PRO A 127 2.46 4.03 10.70
C PRO A 127 1.23 3.14 10.46
N LEU A 128 0.57 2.65 11.52
CA LEU A 128 -0.61 1.78 11.37
C LEU A 128 -1.82 2.57 10.89
N ALA A 129 -2.02 3.79 11.43
CA ALA A 129 -3.05 4.69 10.94
C ALA A 129 -2.87 5.02 9.46
N MET A 130 -1.62 5.12 9.00
CA MET A 130 -1.32 5.33 7.58
C MET A 130 -1.72 4.11 6.73
N TYR A 131 -1.42 2.88 7.17
CA TYR A 131 -1.73 1.65 6.42
C TYR A 131 -3.24 1.38 6.32
N LEU A 132 -4.03 1.80 7.31
CA LEU A 132 -5.48 1.69 7.25
C LEU A 132 -6.11 2.51 6.11
N SER A 133 -5.40 3.50 5.58
CA SER A 133 -5.85 4.25 4.39
C SER A 133 -6.02 3.34 3.18
N ASP A 134 -5.22 2.28 3.08
CA ASP A 134 -5.21 1.36 1.95
C ASP A 134 -6.12 0.14 2.17
N TYR A 135 -6.96 0.15 3.21
CA TYR A 135 -7.87 -0.96 3.54
C TYR A 135 -8.73 -1.41 2.36
N CYS A 136 -9.24 -0.45 1.59
CA CYS A 136 -10.09 -0.74 0.42
C CYS A 136 -9.30 -1.07 -0.85
N THR A 137 -8.00 -0.76 -0.92
CA THR A 137 -7.20 -0.87 -2.15
C THR A 137 -6.31 -2.10 -2.16
N VAL A 138 -5.73 -2.47 -1.01
CA VAL A 138 -4.82 -3.63 -0.85
C VAL A 138 -5.38 -4.97 -1.36
N PRO A 139 -6.68 -5.30 -1.20
CA PRO A 139 -7.19 -6.58 -1.68
C PRO A 139 -7.05 -6.79 -3.19
N MET A 140 -7.11 -5.71 -4.00
CA MET A 140 -7.10 -5.78 -5.46
C MET A 140 -5.78 -6.31 -6.05
N PRO A 141 -4.59 -5.74 -5.73
CA PRO A 141 -3.32 -6.27 -6.20
C PRO A 141 -2.99 -7.66 -5.61
N LEU A 142 -3.49 -7.98 -4.41
CA LEU A 142 -3.31 -9.31 -3.82
C LEU A 142 -4.04 -10.39 -4.61
N ALA A 143 -5.28 -10.10 -5.02
CA ALA A 143 -6.08 -10.96 -5.88
C ALA A 143 -5.63 -10.91 -7.36
N GLY A 144 -4.81 -9.93 -7.74
CA GLY A 144 -4.31 -9.77 -9.10
C GLY A 144 -5.40 -9.31 -10.08
N ILE A 145 -6.32 -8.46 -9.62
CA ILE A 145 -7.46 -7.98 -10.40
C ILE A 145 -7.35 -6.49 -10.72
N PRO A 146 -7.89 -6.04 -11.87
CA PRO A 146 -7.95 -4.63 -12.20
C PRO A 146 -8.95 -3.88 -11.30
N ALA A 147 -8.60 -2.65 -10.94
CA ALA A 147 -9.49 -1.71 -10.26
C ALA A 147 -9.24 -0.28 -10.73
N ILE A 148 -10.30 0.53 -10.79
CA ILE A 148 -10.26 1.95 -11.15
C ILE A 148 -10.94 2.78 -10.07
N SER A 149 -10.43 3.98 -9.80
CA SER A 149 -11.05 4.97 -8.93
C SER A 149 -11.55 6.15 -9.77
N ILE A 150 -12.82 6.52 -9.58
CA ILE A 150 -13.44 7.71 -10.17
C ILE A 150 -13.98 8.62 -9.06
N PRO A 151 -14.01 9.95 -9.25
CA PRO A 151 -14.60 10.85 -8.27
C PRO A 151 -16.13 10.65 -8.20
N ALA A 152 -16.67 10.57 -6.98
CA ALA A 152 -18.10 10.35 -6.74
C ALA A 152 -18.79 11.45 -5.93
N GLY A 153 -18.06 12.51 -5.58
CA GLY A 153 -18.61 13.64 -4.85
C GLY A 153 -17.58 14.31 -3.95
N LEU A 154 -18.06 15.28 -3.18
CA LEU A 154 -17.28 15.96 -2.15
C LEU A 154 -17.85 15.60 -0.78
N ALA A 155 -16.98 15.55 0.22
CA ALA A 155 -17.39 15.37 1.62
C ALA A 155 -16.59 16.28 2.54
N ALA A 156 -17.25 16.76 3.59
CA ALA A 156 -16.59 17.53 4.64
C ALA A 156 -15.58 16.66 5.41
N PRO A 157 -14.37 17.18 5.71
CA PRO A 157 -13.41 16.47 6.54
C PRO A 157 -13.96 16.22 7.95
N PRO A 158 -13.76 15.03 8.54
CA PRO A 158 -14.29 14.68 9.87
C PRO A 158 -13.78 15.59 11.00
N ASP A 159 -12.64 16.22 10.81
CA ASP A 159 -11.90 17.04 11.76
C ASP A 159 -12.17 18.55 11.60
N GLY A 160 -13.23 18.93 10.86
CA GLY A 160 -13.59 20.32 10.61
C GLY A 160 -12.58 21.05 9.71
N GLY A 161 -11.97 20.31 8.76
CA GLY A 161 -11.13 20.83 7.69
C GLY A 161 -11.77 21.93 6.85
N VAL A 162 -10.92 22.65 6.11
CA VAL A 162 -11.35 23.72 5.22
C VAL A 162 -11.79 23.10 3.89
N GLY A 163 -13.01 23.44 3.47
CA GLY A 163 -13.58 23.00 2.20
C GLY A 163 -14.06 21.55 2.22
N GLU A 164 -14.79 21.18 1.18
CA GLU A 164 -15.16 19.79 0.93
C GLU A 164 -14.07 19.12 0.10
N LEU A 165 -13.79 17.84 0.36
CA LEU A 165 -12.73 17.09 -0.29
C LEU A 165 -13.29 15.96 -1.17
N PRO A 166 -12.64 15.64 -2.31
CA PRO A 166 -13.09 14.57 -3.19
C PRO A 166 -13.18 13.20 -2.52
N VAL A 167 -14.23 12.46 -2.85
CA VAL A 167 -14.45 11.07 -2.47
C VAL A 167 -14.27 10.17 -3.69
N GLY A 168 -13.43 9.14 -3.56
CA GLY A 168 -13.20 8.15 -4.62
C GLY A 168 -14.17 6.98 -4.54
N PHE A 169 -14.71 6.59 -5.68
CA PHE A 169 -15.49 5.37 -5.89
C PHE A 169 -14.67 4.40 -6.71
N GLN A 170 -14.40 3.22 -6.14
CA GLN A 170 -13.58 2.19 -6.74
C GLN A 170 -14.47 1.12 -7.38
N ILE A 171 -14.15 0.76 -8.62
CA ILE A 171 -14.75 -0.35 -9.36
C ILE A 171 -13.65 -1.38 -9.59
N ALA A 172 -13.90 -2.64 -9.26
CA ALA A 172 -13.01 -3.76 -9.49
C ALA A 172 -13.67 -4.79 -10.40
N GLY A 173 -12.93 -5.32 -11.36
CA GLY A 173 -13.41 -6.31 -12.32
C GLY A 173 -12.59 -7.60 -12.28
N PRO A 174 -13.06 -8.68 -12.93
CA PRO A 174 -12.27 -9.89 -13.11
C PRO A 174 -11.01 -9.59 -13.93
N ALA A 175 -10.02 -10.49 -13.85
CA ALA A 175 -8.77 -10.34 -14.60
C ALA A 175 -9.03 -10.11 -16.10
N PHE A 176 -8.33 -9.13 -16.68
CA PHE A 176 -8.42 -8.75 -18.10
C PHE A 176 -9.77 -8.17 -18.56
N SER A 177 -10.57 -7.61 -17.65
CA SER A 177 -11.87 -6.99 -17.94
C SER A 177 -11.85 -5.46 -18.05
N GLU A 178 -10.67 -4.86 -18.24
CA GLU A 178 -10.46 -3.40 -18.19
C GLU A 178 -11.34 -2.64 -19.18
N ASN A 179 -11.60 -3.19 -20.37
CA ASN A 179 -12.48 -2.53 -21.35
C ASN A 179 -13.90 -2.34 -20.79
N GLY A 180 -14.51 -3.40 -20.27
CA GLY A 180 -15.84 -3.30 -19.66
C GLY A 180 -15.84 -2.45 -18.39
N MET A 181 -14.76 -2.51 -17.61
CA MET A 181 -14.58 -1.67 -16.43
C MET A 181 -14.54 -0.17 -16.80
N LEU A 182 -13.86 0.18 -17.89
CA LEU A 182 -13.80 1.55 -18.42
C LEU A 182 -15.15 2.01 -18.94
N ASP A 183 -15.92 1.15 -19.61
CA ASP A 183 -17.27 1.47 -20.06
C ASP A 183 -18.20 1.80 -18.86
N VAL A 184 -18.14 0.98 -17.81
CA VAL A 184 -18.90 1.20 -16.56
C VAL A 184 -18.44 2.48 -15.86
N ALA A 185 -17.12 2.69 -15.75
CA ALA A 185 -16.56 3.90 -15.15
C ALA A 185 -17.00 5.16 -15.90
N HIS A 186 -16.99 5.12 -17.24
CA HIS A 186 -17.44 6.24 -18.07
C HIS A 186 -18.94 6.51 -17.89
N ALA A 187 -19.77 5.47 -17.90
CA ALA A 187 -21.21 5.63 -17.67
C ALA A 187 -21.50 6.25 -16.28
N LEU A 188 -20.77 5.82 -15.25
CA LEU A 188 -20.89 6.38 -13.91
C LEU A 188 -20.40 7.83 -13.83
N GLU A 189 -19.27 8.15 -14.46
CA GLU A 189 -18.74 9.52 -14.54
C GLU A 189 -19.78 10.48 -15.15
N GLN A 190 -20.42 10.08 -16.26
CA GLN A 190 -21.47 10.87 -16.90
C GLN A 190 -22.72 11.02 -16.02
N ALA A 191 -23.08 9.98 -15.27
CA ALA A 191 -24.24 10.01 -14.37
C ALA A 191 -23.98 10.85 -13.10
N ILE A 192 -22.76 10.81 -12.58
CA ILE A 192 -22.34 11.59 -11.39
C ILE A 192 -22.21 13.07 -11.76
N GLY A 193 -21.69 13.38 -12.95
CA GLY A 193 -21.52 14.76 -13.42
C GLY A 193 -20.55 15.57 -12.56
N PHE A 194 -19.48 14.93 -12.05
CA PHE A 194 -18.50 15.58 -11.20
C PHE A 194 -17.64 16.58 -11.99
N ASP A 195 -17.82 17.88 -11.75
CA ASP A 195 -17.01 18.97 -12.35
C ASP A 195 -16.38 19.88 -11.29
N ALA A 196 -16.28 19.42 -10.03
CA ALA A 196 -15.60 20.18 -8.99
C ALA A 196 -14.11 20.29 -9.32
N ARG A 197 -13.59 21.51 -9.27
CA ARG A 197 -12.18 21.82 -9.50
C ARG A 197 -11.63 22.55 -8.29
N PRO A 198 -10.38 22.26 -7.87
CA PRO A 198 -9.74 23.09 -6.87
C PRO A 198 -9.62 24.52 -7.42
N GLU A 199 -9.76 25.52 -6.54
CA GLU A 199 -9.32 26.87 -6.87
C GLU A 199 -7.82 26.80 -7.14
N MET A 200 -7.45 26.99 -8.40
CA MET A 200 -6.06 27.13 -8.79
C MET A 200 -5.61 28.49 -8.26
N PHE A 201 -4.50 28.53 -7.52
CA PHE A 201 -3.90 29.81 -7.17
C PHE A 201 -3.55 30.55 -8.46
N ASP A 202 -4.21 31.68 -8.73
CA ASP A 202 -3.80 32.60 -9.79
C ASP A 202 -2.35 33.04 -9.50
N ALA A 203 -1.47 32.82 -10.48
CA ALA A 203 -0.03 33.11 -10.41
C ALA A 203 0.27 34.62 -10.52
#